data_AF-A0A521YU94-F1
#
_entry.id   AF-A0A521YU94-F1
#
_cell.length_a   1.000
_cell.length_b   1.000
_cell.length_c   1.000
_cell.angle_alpha   90.00
_cell.angle_beta   90.00
_cell.angle_gamma   90.00
#
_symmetry.space_group_name_H-M   'P 1'
#
loop_
_entity.id
_entity.type
_entity.pdbx_description
1 polymer ?
#
loop_
_entity_poly.entity_id
_entity_poly.type
_entity_poly.pdbx_seq_one_letter_code
_entity_poly.pdbx_strand_id
1 'polypeptide(L)'
;MLFSAVMYDNLRIAARLREAAERLEEQGDNAFRVGAYRRAADTVDHCDTPLREIFDARGGSGLRALPGIGPGIAAAIAEMLTTGRWMLLERLRRPRYGAQGRERVLSYVDDEGAEHECVVIEMPRPLPATPLRK
;
A
#
# COMPACT_ATOMS: atom_id res chain seq x y z
N MET A 1 -12.88 26.39 11.04
CA MET A 1 -11.97 25.82 10.02
C MET A 1 -11.69 24.31 10.18
N LEU A 2 -12.27 23.61 11.18
CA LEU A 2 -11.96 22.19 11.44
C LEU A 2 -12.54 21.19 10.41
N PHE A 3 -13.66 21.51 9.76
CA PHE A 3 -14.35 20.62 8.80
C PHE A 3 -13.51 20.25 7.57
N SER A 4 -12.62 21.14 7.11
CA SER A 4 -11.78 20.87 5.93
C SER A 4 -10.70 19.82 6.20
N ALA A 5 -10.10 19.80 7.40
CA ALA A 5 -9.07 18.82 7.75
C ALA A 5 -9.66 17.42 7.94
N VAL A 6 -10.89 17.37 8.46
CA VAL A 6 -11.60 16.13 8.77
C VAL A 6 -12.13 15.45 7.50
N MET A 7 -12.64 16.20 6.52
CA MET A 7 -12.97 15.66 5.19
C MET A 7 -11.71 15.28 4.38
N TYR A 8 -10.60 16.00 4.57
CA TYR A 8 -9.31 15.65 3.95
C TYR A 8 -8.82 14.26 4.38
N ASP A 9 -9.15 13.81 5.60
CA ASP A 9 -8.80 12.47 6.06
C ASP A 9 -9.50 11.37 5.26
N ASN A 10 -10.78 11.54 4.90
CA ASN A 10 -11.51 10.57 4.08
C ASN A 10 -10.83 10.42 2.71
N LEU A 11 -10.59 11.53 2.01
CA LEU A 11 -9.93 11.53 0.69
C LEU A 11 -8.53 10.90 0.76
N ARG A 12 -7.75 11.23 1.79
CA ARG A 12 -6.42 10.66 2.02
C ARG A 12 -6.47 9.16 2.27
N ILE A 13 -7.44 8.68 3.06
CA ILE A 13 -7.62 7.25 3.35
C ILE A 13 -8.08 6.51 2.09
N ALA A 14 -9.04 7.06 1.34
CA ALA A 14 -9.48 6.50 0.07
C ALA A 14 -8.30 6.35 -0.91
N ALA A 15 -7.49 7.39 -1.08
CA ALA A 15 -6.31 7.35 -1.94
C ALA A 15 -5.33 6.23 -1.53
N ARG A 16 -5.06 6.07 -0.23
CA ARG A 16 -4.18 5.00 0.26
C ARG A 16 -4.76 3.61 0.02
N LEU A 17 -6.07 3.43 0.18
CA LEU A 17 -6.74 2.16 -0.12
C LEU A 17 -6.67 1.81 -1.61
N ARG A 18 -6.87 2.78 -2.51
CA ARG A 18 -6.68 2.59 -3.96
C ARG A 18 -5.25 2.19 -4.29
N GLU A 19 -4.29 2.91 -3.72
CA GLU A 19 -2.86 2.65 -3.91
C GLU A 19 -2.46 1.23 -3.45
N ALA A 20 -3.04 0.75 -2.34
CA ALA A 20 -2.83 -0.64 -1.91
C ALA A 20 -3.45 -1.64 -2.88
N ALA A 21 -4.63 -1.37 -3.43
CA ALA A 21 -5.27 -2.24 -4.42
C ALA A 21 -4.43 -2.36 -5.69
N GLU A 22 -3.93 -1.25 -6.23
CA GLU A 22 -3.04 -1.20 -7.40
C GLU A 22 -1.80 -2.05 -7.17
N ARG A 23 -1.12 -1.87 -6.04
CA ARG A 23 0.10 -2.64 -5.74
C ARG A 23 -0.16 -4.13 -5.52
N LEU A 24 -1.29 -4.48 -4.93
CA LEU A 24 -1.67 -5.89 -4.77
C LEU A 24 -1.95 -6.53 -6.12
N GLU A 25 -2.58 -5.80 -7.05
CA GLU A 25 -2.84 -6.25 -8.40
C GLU A 25 -1.55 -6.42 -9.21
N GLU A 26 -0.65 -5.43 -9.16
CA GLU A 26 0.68 -5.48 -9.80
C GLU A 26 1.50 -6.69 -9.33
N GLN A 27 1.34 -7.08 -8.06
CA GLN A 27 2.04 -8.21 -7.46
C GLN A 27 1.36 -9.56 -7.72
N GLY A 28 0.25 -9.58 -8.46
CA GLY A 28 -0.52 -10.81 -8.73
C GLY A 28 -1.15 -11.41 -7.47
N ASP A 29 -1.44 -10.60 -6.45
CA ASP A 29 -2.13 -11.05 -5.25
C ASP A 29 -3.62 -11.38 -5.56
N ASN A 30 -4.34 -11.85 -4.56
CA ASN A 30 -5.71 -12.33 -4.69
C ASN A 30 -6.67 -11.23 -5.19
N ALA A 31 -7.33 -11.49 -6.33
CA ALA A 31 -8.29 -10.58 -6.96
C ALA A 31 -9.47 -10.19 -6.05
N PHE A 32 -9.91 -11.08 -5.15
CA PHE A 32 -10.94 -10.75 -4.15
C PHE A 32 -10.45 -9.66 -3.20
N ARG A 33 -9.17 -9.73 -2.79
CA ARG A 33 -8.56 -8.77 -1.89
C ARG A 33 -8.36 -7.42 -2.56
N VAL A 34 -7.88 -7.41 -3.80
CA VAL A 34 -7.78 -6.20 -4.65
C VAL A 34 -9.16 -5.53 -4.76
N GLY A 35 -10.19 -6.30 -5.13
CA GLY A 35 -11.55 -5.78 -5.27
C GLY A 35 -12.18 -5.31 -3.96
N ALA A 36 -11.78 -5.88 -2.81
CA ALA A 36 -12.22 -5.39 -1.50
C ALA A 36 -11.63 -4.01 -1.18
N TYR A 37 -10.33 -3.78 -1.46
CA TYR A 37 -9.71 -2.48 -1.25
C TYR A 37 -10.25 -1.40 -2.19
N ARG A 38 -10.52 -1.73 -3.47
CA ARG A 38 -11.16 -0.80 -4.42
C ARG A 38 -12.54 -0.36 -3.92
N ARG A 39 -13.41 -1.33 -3.61
CA ARG A 39 -14.76 -1.03 -3.09
C ARG A 39 -14.73 -0.22 -1.80
N ALA A 40 -13.83 -0.55 -0.88
CA ALA A 40 -13.69 0.23 0.34
C ALA A 40 -13.20 1.65 0.08
N ALA A 41 -12.27 1.84 -0.86
CA ALA A 41 -11.83 3.17 -1.25
C ALA A 41 -12.99 4.01 -1.79
N ASP A 42 -13.82 3.43 -2.66
CA ASP A 42 -14.99 4.12 -3.22
C ASP A 42 -16.00 4.48 -2.13
N THR A 43 -16.29 3.56 -1.21
CA THR A 43 -17.15 3.83 -0.05
C THR A 43 -16.63 4.98 0.80
N VAL A 44 -15.32 5.02 1.08
CA VAL A 44 -14.72 6.06 1.91
C VAL A 44 -14.72 7.42 1.20
N ASP A 45 -14.47 7.44 -0.09
CA ASP A 45 -14.43 8.67 -0.91
C ASP A 45 -15.80 9.35 -1.00
N HIS A 46 -16.86 8.56 -1.11
CA HIS A 46 -18.25 9.03 -1.18
C HIS A 46 -18.92 9.13 0.20
N CYS A 47 -18.16 8.94 1.29
CA CYS A 47 -18.72 9.04 2.63
C CYS A 47 -18.82 10.51 3.05
N ASP A 48 -20.05 11.04 3.08
CA ASP A 48 -20.34 12.41 3.53
C ASP A 48 -19.98 12.63 5.01
N THR A 49 -20.06 11.56 5.81
CA THR A 49 -19.68 11.61 7.22
C THR A 49 -18.19 11.35 7.36
N PRO A 50 -17.45 12.16 8.12
CA PRO A 50 -16.05 11.88 8.38
C PRO A 50 -15.83 10.55 9.06
N LEU A 51 -14.86 9.78 8.57
CA LEU A 51 -14.50 8.49 9.15
C LEU A 51 -14.05 8.62 10.61
N ARG A 52 -13.41 9.75 10.95
CA ARG A 52 -12.99 10.06 12.31
C ARG A 52 -14.18 10.17 13.25
N GLU A 53 -15.27 10.81 12.84
CA GLU A 53 -16.49 10.90 13.66
C GLU A 53 -17.14 9.53 13.86
N ILE A 54 -17.21 8.71 12.81
CA ILE A 54 -17.72 7.33 12.90
C ILE A 54 -16.86 6.50 13.86
N PHE A 55 -15.54 6.65 13.77
CA PHE A 55 -14.59 5.93 14.62
C PHE A 55 -14.62 6.41 16.07
N ASP A 56 -14.71 7.71 16.33
CA ASP A 56 -14.77 8.24 17.70
C ASP A 56 -16.09 7.86 18.38
N ALA A 57 -17.19 7.79 17.63
CA ALA A 57 -18.51 7.43 18.17
C ALA A 57 -18.70 5.92 18.39
N ARG A 58 -18.19 5.07 17.49
CA ARG A 58 -18.49 3.62 17.47
C ARG A 58 -17.25 2.72 17.33
N GLY A 59 -16.06 3.29 17.28
CA GLY A 59 -14.82 2.55 17.06
C GLY A 59 -14.80 1.78 15.75
N GLY A 60 -14.05 0.67 15.73
CA GLY A 60 -13.93 -0.19 14.55
C GLY A 60 -15.25 -0.86 14.13
N SER A 61 -16.25 -0.99 15.02
CA SER A 61 -17.55 -1.55 14.64
C SER A 61 -18.36 -0.58 13.77
N GLY A 62 -18.23 0.73 14.02
CA GLY A 62 -18.82 1.79 13.18
C GLY A 62 -18.25 1.76 11.76
N LEU A 63 -16.95 1.58 11.63
CA LEU A 63 -16.30 1.48 10.31
C LEU A 63 -16.75 0.23 9.56
N ARG A 64 -16.95 -0.90 10.25
CA ARG A 64 -17.44 -2.16 9.66
C ARG A 64 -18.89 -2.11 9.21
N ALA A 65 -19.67 -1.14 9.68
CA ALA A 65 -21.04 -0.95 9.23
C ALA A 65 -21.11 -0.31 7.83
N LEU A 66 -20.01 0.27 7.35
CA LEU A 66 -19.93 0.85 6.02
C LEU A 66 -19.86 -0.25 4.94
N PRO A 67 -20.51 -0.05 3.78
CA PRO A 67 -20.55 -1.06 2.72
C PRO A 67 -19.15 -1.36 2.19
N GLY A 68 -18.83 -2.64 2.02
CA GLY A 68 -17.51 -3.06 1.50
C GLY A 68 -16.36 -2.97 2.51
N ILE A 69 -16.60 -2.56 3.77
CA ILE A 69 -15.57 -2.46 4.80
C ILE A 69 -15.61 -3.68 5.73
N GLY A 70 -14.76 -4.66 5.44
CA GLY A 70 -14.53 -5.81 6.31
C GLY A 70 -13.64 -5.52 7.52
N PRO A 71 -13.45 -6.48 8.44
CA PRO A 71 -12.67 -6.28 9.68
C PRO A 71 -11.22 -5.87 9.42
N GLY A 72 -10.55 -6.44 8.40
CA GLY A 72 -9.18 -6.06 8.06
C GLY A 72 -9.06 -4.64 7.50
N ILE A 73 -10.05 -4.20 6.72
CA ILE A 73 -10.07 -2.84 6.16
C ILE A 73 -10.42 -1.82 7.26
N ALA A 74 -11.37 -2.15 8.13
CA ALA A 74 -11.69 -1.32 9.29
C ALA A 74 -10.48 -1.12 10.20
N ALA A 75 -9.67 -2.17 10.43
CA ALA A 75 -8.43 -2.07 11.18
C ALA A 75 -7.41 -1.17 10.48
N ALA A 76 -7.25 -1.29 9.16
CA ALA A 76 -6.37 -0.41 8.38
C ALA A 76 -6.80 1.06 8.45
N ILE A 77 -8.10 1.34 8.36
CA ILE A 77 -8.65 2.69 8.49
C ILE A 77 -8.40 3.24 9.90
N ALA A 78 -8.65 2.44 10.94
CA ALA A 78 -8.38 2.83 12.32
C ALA A 78 -6.88 3.16 12.54
N GLU A 79 -5.97 2.35 11.98
CA GLU A 79 -4.53 2.62 12.04
C GLU A 79 -4.17 3.96 11.38
N MET A 80 -4.75 4.25 10.21
CA MET A 80 -4.51 5.51 9.50
C MET A 80 -5.07 6.73 10.24
N LEU A 81 -6.22 6.60 10.90
CA LEU A 81 -6.85 7.69 11.67
C LEU A 81 -6.12 7.98 12.99
N THR A 82 -5.51 6.97 13.59
CA THR A 82 -4.83 7.07 14.90
C THR A 82 -3.36 7.43 14.76
N THR A 83 -2.64 6.77 13.86
CA THR A 83 -1.18 6.91 13.70
C THR A 83 -0.78 7.79 12.51
N GLY A 84 -1.70 8.03 11.58
CA GLY A 84 -1.40 8.67 10.29
C GLY A 84 -0.68 7.75 9.30
N ARG A 85 -0.29 6.54 9.71
CA ARG A 85 0.49 5.54 8.95
C ARG A 85 -0.34 4.30 8.66
N TRP A 86 0.18 3.48 7.75
CA TRP A 86 -0.38 2.17 7.45
C TRP A 86 0.72 1.21 7.05
N MET A 87 1.10 0.32 7.97
CA MET A 87 2.26 -0.55 7.80
C MET A 87 2.17 -1.45 6.56
N LEU A 88 0.97 -1.94 6.22
CA LEU A 88 0.79 -2.77 5.04
C LEU A 88 1.15 -2.01 3.76
N LEU A 89 0.66 -0.77 3.61
CA LEU A 89 0.95 0.03 2.43
C LEU A 89 2.43 0.43 2.37
N GLU A 90 3.04 0.77 3.51
CA GLU A 90 4.49 1.01 3.56
C GLU A 90 5.29 -0.21 3.09
N ARG A 91 4.86 -1.41 3.47
CA ARG A 91 5.46 -2.66 2.99
C ARG A 91 5.22 -2.89 1.51
N LEU A 92 4.01 -2.62 1.01
CA LEU A 92 3.68 -2.74 -0.41
C LEU A 92 4.46 -1.74 -1.27
N ARG A 93 4.74 -0.54 -0.74
CA ARG A 93 5.54 0.51 -1.39
C ARG A 93 7.00 0.13 -1.57
N ARG A 94 7.54 -0.77 -0.75
CA ARG A 94 8.91 -1.25 -0.94
C ARG A 94 8.98 -2.00 -2.27
N PRO A 95 9.94 -1.66 -3.14
CA PRO A 95 10.25 -2.49 -4.29
C PRO A 95 10.51 -3.91 -3.82
N ARG A 96 9.71 -4.87 -4.29
CA ARG A 96 10.08 -6.27 -4.18
C ARG A 96 11.03 -6.55 -5.32
N TYR A 97 12.32 -6.54 -5.02
CA TYR A 97 13.31 -7.20 -5.86
C TYR A 97 12.95 -8.70 -5.82
N GLY A 98 12.12 -9.14 -6.77
CA GLY A 98 11.76 -10.55 -6.93
C GLY A 98 13.01 -11.38 -7.19
N ALA A 99 12.87 -12.71 -7.16
CA ALA A 99 13.90 -13.71 -7.45
C ALA A 99 14.49 -13.66 -8.89
N GLN A 100 14.43 -12.50 -9.55
CA GLN A 100 14.92 -12.18 -10.88
C GLN A 100 16.18 -11.31 -10.86
N GLY A 101 16.81 -11.10 -9.71
CA GLY A 101 18.16 -10.54 -9.65
C GLY A 101 19.13 -11.50 -10.35
N ARG A 102 19.84 -11.03 -11.38
CA ARG A 102 20.87 -11.84 -12.02
C ARG A 102 22.16 -11.66 -11.22
N GLU A 103 22.67 -12.75 -10.67
CA GLU A 103 23.97 -12.75 -10.01
C GLU A 103 25.06 -12.45 -11.04
N ARG A 104 25.91 -11.48 -10.72
CA ARG A 104 27.10 -11.17 -11.49
C ARG A 104 28.28 -11.08 -10.54
N VAL A 105 29.33 -11.81 -10.85
CA VAL A 105 30.61 -11.67 -10.15
C VAL A 105 31.35 -10.50 -10.79
N LEU A 106 31.70 -9.52 -9.96
CA LEU A 106 32.59 -8.43 -10.33
C LEU A 106 33.95 -8.70 -9.69
N SER A 107 34.99 -8.77 -10.50
CA SER A 107 36.36 -8.79 -10.02
C SER A 107 36.96 -7.39 -10.05
N TYR A 108 37.75 -7.08 -9.02
CA TYR A 108 38.54 -5.85 -8.92
C TYR A 108 39.87 -6.17 -8.23
N VAL A 109 40.92 -5.48 -8.65
CA VAL A 109 42.24 -5.58 -8.03
C VAL A 109 42.43 -4.35 -7.15
N ASP A 110 42.70 -4.57 -5.86
CA ASP A 110 42.93 -3.46 -4.95
C ASP A 110 44.25 -2.72 -5.21
N ASP A 111 44.43 -1.60 -4.51
CA ASP A 111 45.64 -0.78 -4.62
C ASP A 111 46.91 -1.54 -4.16
N GLU A 112 46.76 -2.66 -3.44
CA GLU A 112 47.84 -3.55 -3.00
C GLU A 112 48.09 -4.71 -3.99
N GLY A 113 47.28 -4.81 -5.06
CA GLY A 113 47.40 -5.86 -6.07
C GLY A 113 46.66 -7.15 -5.73
N ALA A 114 45.81 -7.18 -4.71
CA ALA A 114 45.00 -8.36 -4.38
C ALA A 114 43.69 -8.39 -5.19
N GLU A 115 43.37 -9.58 -5.72
CA GLU A 115 42.12 -9.80 -6.47
C GLU A 115 40.96 -10.04 -5.51
N HIS A 116 39.90 -9.24 -5.64
CA HIS A 116 38.65 -9.38 -4.90
C HIS A 116 37.51 -9.75 -5.84
N GLU A 117 36.73 -10.76 -5.45
CA GLU A 117 35.49 -11.12 -6.12
C GLU A 117 34.31 -10.68 -5.26
N CYS A 118 33.45 -9.83 -5.83
CA CYS A 118 32.22 -9.39 -5.20
C CYS A 118 31.02 -9.87 -6.01
N VAL A 119 30.07 -10.51 -5.32
CA VAL A 119 28.77 -10.85 -5.90
C VAL A 119 27.88 -9.62 -5.89
N VAL A 120 27.59 -9.08 -7.07
CA VAL A 120 26.60 -8.02 -7.27
C VAL A 120 25.31 -8.61 -7.85
N ILE A 121 24.19 -8.23 -7.24
CA ILE A 121 22.86 -8.59 -7.74
C ILE A 121 22.39 -7.48 -8.67
N GLU A 122 22.45 -7.74 -9.98
CA GLU A 122 21.88 -6.82 -10.97
C GLU A 122 20.35 -6.93 -10.90
N MET A 123 19.72 -5.84 -10.46
CA MET A 123 18.27 -5.77 -10.35
C MET A 123 17.66 -5.44 -11.72
N PRO A 124 16.66 -6.19 -12.20
CA PRO A 124 15.91 -5.76 -13.37
C PRO A 124 15.23 -4.43 -13.07
N ARG A 125 15.07 -3.58 -14.09
CA ARG A 125 14.23 -2.38 -13.95
C ARG A 125 12.85 -2.81 -13.42
N PRO A 126 12.24 -2.02 -12.52
CA PRO A 126 10.89 -2.30 -12.05
C PRO A 126 9.98 -2.52 -13.26
N LEU A 127 9.19 -3.61 -13.22
CA LEU A 127 8.23 -3.90 -14.26
C LEU A 127 7.28 -2.69 -14.40
N PRO A 128 7.00 -2.23 -15.63
CA PRO A 128 5.98 -1.21 -15.82
C PRO A 128 4.64 -1.76 -15.27
N ALA A 129 3.87 -0.90 -14.60
CA ALA A 129 2.53 -1.25 -14.16
C ALA A 129 1.75 -1.84 -15.34
N THR A 130 1.21 -3.04 -15.16
CA THR A 130 0.39 -3.70 -16.19
C THR A 130 -0.80 -2.80 -16.49
N PRO A 131 -1.05 -2.40 -17.76
CA PRO A 131 -2.21 -1.59 -18.07
C PRO A 131 -3.48 -2.37 -17.72
N LEU A 132 -4.34 -1.75 -16.90
CA LEU A 132 -5.66 -2.26 -16.55
C LEU A 132 -6.41 -2.65 -17.83
N ARG A 133 -6.76 -3.94 -17.96
CA ARG A 133 -7.66 -4.39 -19.02
C ARG A 133 -9.03 -3.74 -18.74
N LYS A 134 -9.43 -2.81 -19.61
CA LYS A 134 -10.78 -2.23 -19.63
C LYS A 134 -11.82 -3.29 -19.99
#